data_AF-A0A3A9AQL6-F1
#
_entry.id   AF-A0A3A9AQL6-F1
#
_cell.length_a   1.000
_cell.length_b   1.000
_cell.length_c   1.000
_cell.angle_alpha   90.00
_cell.angle_beta   90.00
_cell.angle_gamma   90.00
#
_symmetry.space_group_name_H-M   'P 1'
#
loop_
_entity.id
_entity.type
_entity.pdbx_description
1 polymer ?
#
loop_
_entity_poly.entity_id
_entity_poly.type
_entity_poly.pdbx_seq_one_letter_code
_entity_poly.pdbx_strand_id
1 'polypeptide(L)' 'MLSKPIYYLWKKDFTSQKEFEITKEKFKKLGFRVVTYMDGQPDNNIHDGLKAVIKKHSDRKASNL' A
#
# COMPACT_ATOMS: atom_id res chain seq x y z
N MET A 1 4.27 0.02 -28.46
CA MET A 1 3.36 0.90 -27.69
C MET A 1 4.04 1.28 -26.39
N LEU A 2 4.29 2.57 -26.16
CA LEU A 2 4.73 3.04 -24.83
C LEU A 2 3.55 2.87 -23.87
N SER A 3 3.75 2.14 -22.77
CA SER A 3 2.71 1.98 -21.75
C SER A 3 2.32 3.34 -21.19
N LYS A 4 1.03 3.55 -20.91
CA LYS A 4 0.57 4.76 -20.21
C LYS A 4 1.36 4.94 -18.92
N PRO A 5 1.83 6.16 -18.61
CA PRO A 5 2.57 6.41 -17.38
C PRO A 5 1.67 6.13 -16.16
N ILE A 6 2.28 5.67 -15.08
CA ILE A 6 1.58 5.32 -13.83
C ILE A 6 1.79 6.44 -12.82
N TYR A 7 0.72 6.85 -12.14
CA TYR A 7 0.77 7.79 -11.03
C TYR A 7 0.24 7.13 -9.76
N TYR A 8 0.98 7.22 -8.66
CA TYR A 8 0.62 6.62 -7.38
C TYR A 8 0.02 7.66 -6.43
N LEU A 9 -1.11 7.32 -5.80
CA LEU A 9 -1.75 8.15 -4.77
C LEU A 9 -1.86 7.36 -3.47
N TRP A 10 -1.33 7.92 -2.38
CA TRP A 10 -1.58 7.44 -1.03
C TRP A 10 -2.76 8.18 -0.43
N LYS A 11 -3.81 7.46 -0.03
CA LYS A 11 -5.02 8.07 0.52
C LYS A 11 -4.74 8.91 1.77
N LYS A 12 -3.75 8.53 2.58
CA LYS A 12 -3.34 9.24 3.80
C LYS A 12 -2.72 10.61 3.56
N ASP A 13 -2.23 10.88 2.35
CA ASP A 13 -1.62 12.17 2.01
C ASP A 13 -2.68 13.27 1.79
N PHE A 14 -3.97 12.88 1.81
CA PHE A 14 -5.10 13.77 1.58
C PHE A 14 -5.87 13.99 2.86
N THR A 15 -6.23 15.25 3.09
CA THR A 15 -7.00 15.67 4.26
C THR A 15 -8.49 15.32 4.15
N SER A 16 -8.97 15.10 2.92
CA SER A 16 -10.36 14.73 2.65
C SER A 16 -10.52 13.78 1.46
N GLN A 17 -11.60 12.99 1.48
CA GLN A 17 -11.97 12.13 0.35
C GLN A 17 -12.20 12.93 -0.95
N LYS A 18 -12.74 14.15 -0.84
CA LYS A 18 -13.01 15.02 -1.99
C LYS A 18 -11.72 15.45 -2.68
N GLU A 19 -10.72 15.86 -1.90
CA GLU A 19 -9.40 16.27 -2.40
C GLU A 19 -8.68 15.11 -3.12
N PHE A 20 -8.77 13.91 -2.54
CA PHE A 20 -8.23 12.69 -3.14
C PHE A 20 -8.89 12.36 -4.49
N GLU A 21 -10.23 12.37 -4.58
CA GLU A 21 -10.93 12.08 -5.84
C GLU A 21 -10.68 13.17 -6.90
N ILE A 22 -10.62 14.44 -6.53
CA ILE A 22 -10.27 15.54 -7.45
C ILE A 22 -8.89 15.29 -8.07
N THR A 23 -7.90 14.92 -7.23
CA THR A 23 -6.52 14.68 -7.67
C THR A 23 -6.42 13.44 -8.55
N LYS A 24 -7.09 12.35 -8.18
CA LYS A 24 -7.19 11.12 -8.98
C LYS A 24 -7.80 11.37 -10.36
N GLU A 25 -8.90 12.12 -10.43
CA GLU A 25 -9.54 12.45 -11.69
C GLU A 25 -8.70 13.40 -12.56
N LYS A 26 -7.97 14.35 -11.94
CA LYS A 26 -6.99 15.19 -12.65
C LYS A 26 -5.95 14.34 -13.39
N PHE A 27 -5.31 13.38 -12.71
CA PHE A 27 -4.27 12.55 -13.33
C PHE A 27 -4.82 11.56 -14.36
N LYS A 28 -6.04 11.01 -14.16
CA LYS A 28 -6.72 10.22 -15.19
C LYS A 28 -6.96 11.03 -16.46
N LYS A 29 -7.44 12.27 -16.34
CA LYS A 29 -7.67 13.18 -17.49
C LYS A 29 -6.38 13.52 -18.23
N LEU A 30 -5.24 13.54 -17.54
CA LEU A 30 -3.91 13.70 -18.12
C LEU A 30 -3.36 12.41 -18.77
N GLY A 31 -4.13 11.31 -18.77
CA GLY A 31 -3.77 10.07 -19.45
C GLY A 31 -2.98 9.07 -18.59
N PHE A 32 -2.78 9.34 -17.30
CA PHE A 32 -2.12 8.42 -16.39
C PHE A 32 -3.03 7.24 -16.02
N ARG A 33 -2.41 6.09 -15.79
CA ARG A 33 -3.01 5.04 -14.96
C ARG A 33 -2.78 5.42 -13.51
N VAL A 34 -3.85 5.71 -12.78
CA VAL A 34 -3.76 6.09 -11.36
C VAL A 34 -3.93 4.85 -10.50
N VAL A 35 -2.93 4.54 -9.67
CA VAL A 35 -2.97 3.46 -8.68
C VAL A 35 -3.12 4.09 -7.30
N THR A 36 -4.12 3.64 -6.56
CA THR A 36 -4.46 4.19 -5.25
C THR A 36 -4.11 3.20 -4.16
N TYR A 37 -3.27 3.61 -3.21
CA TYR A 37 -2.99 2.87 -1.99
C TYR A 37 -3.84 3.42 -0.85
N MET A 38 -4.62 2.53 -0.24
CA MET A 38 -5.06 2.72 1.13
C MET A 38 -4.06 1.97 1.99
N ASP A 39 -3.33 2.69 2.83
CA ASP A 39 -2.61 2.01 3.91
C ASP A 39 -3.65 1.18 4.68
N GLY A 40 -3.31 -0.07 4.98
CA GLY A 40 -4.13 -0.92 5.82
C GLY A 40 -4.32 -0.30 7.21
N GLN A 41 -5.12 -0.95 8.07
CA GLN A 41 -5.25 -0.52 9.47
C GLN A 41 -3.86 -0.20 10.05
N PRO A 42 -3.69 0.92 10.78
CA PRO A 42 -2.41 1.26 11.41
C PRO A 42 -1.90 0.14 12.35
N ASP A 43 -2.81 -0.71 12.83
CA ASP A 43 -2.52 -1.89 13.66
C ASP A 43 -1.94 -3.09 12.88
N ASN A 44 -2.04 -3.10 11.55
CA ASN A 44 -1.34 -4.05 10.70
C ASN A 44 -0.05 -3.42 10.21
N ASN A 45 0.77 -3.03 11.19
CA ASN A 45 2.12 -2.59 10.93
C ASN A 45 2.89 -3.74 10.27
N ILE A 46 3.48 -3.52 9.10
CA ILE A 46 4.32 -4.51 8.41
C ILE A 46 5.38 -5.09 9.37
N HIS A 47 5.79 -4.31 10.38
CA HIS A 47 6.65 -4.76 11.47
C HIS A 47 6.09 -5.96 12.26
N ASP A 48 4.80 -5.99 12.57
CA ASP A 48 4.19 -7.08 13.34
C ASP A 48 3.95 -8.32 12.48
N GLY A 49 3.61 -8.11 11.21
CA GLY A 49 3.61 -9.19 10.23
C GLY A 49 4.99 -9.85 10.10
N LEU A 50 6.06 -9.05 10.05
CA LEU A 50 7.43 -9.55 9.97
C LEU A 50 7.86 -10.27 11.26
N LYS A 51 7.56 -9.73 12.45
CA LYS A 51 7.83 -10.39 13.73
C LYS A 51 7.14 -11.75 13.83
N ALA A 52 5.88 -11.86 13.41
CA ALA A 52 5.13 -13.12 13.45
C ALA A 52 5.76 -14.19 12.55
N VAL A 53 6.22 -13.81 11.36
CA VAL A 53 6.92 -14.72 10.42
C VAL A 53 8.26 -15.19 11.02
N ILE A 54 9.04 -14.28 11.59
CA ILE A 54 10.33 -14.62 12.23
C ILE A 54 10.11 -15.58 13.40
N LYS A 55 9.15 -15.28 14.29
CA LYS A 55 8.82 -16.13 15.44
C LYS A 55 8.41 -17.53 14.99
N LYS A 56 7.48 -17.64 14.03
CA LYS A 56 7.04 -18.93 13.49
C LYS A 56 8.18 -19.75 12.88
N HIS A 57 9.15 -19.11 12.23
CA HIS A 57 10.33 -19.80 11.69
C HIS A 57 11.27 -20.31 12.78
N SER A 58 11.51 -19.52 13.82
CA SER A 58 12.31 -19.91 14.98
C SER A 58 11.68 -21.07 15.76
N ASP A 59 10.37 -21.01 16.00
CA ASP A 59 9.63 -22.05 16.73
C ASP A 59 9.66 -23.38 15.97
N ARG A 60 9.49 -23.36 14.63
CA ARG A 60 9.62 -24.55 13.79
C ARG A 60 11.02 -25.18 13.81
N LYS A 61 12.07 -24.38 14.04
CA LYS A 61 13.43 -24.90 14.19
C LYS A 61 13.65 -25.54 15.55
N ALA A 62 13.05 -24.99 16.62
CA ALA A 62 13.14 -25.53 17.96
C ALA A 62 12.38 -26.86 18.14
N SER A 63 11.29 -27.07 17.40
CA SER A 63 10.52 -28.33 17.45
C SER A 63 11.12 -29.48 16.62
N ASN A 64 12.19 -29.22 15.86
CA ASN A 64 12.89 -30.22 15.04
C ASN A 64 14.25 -30.63 15.63
N LEU A 65 14.50 -30.29 16.89
CA LEU A 65 15.63 -30.71 17.74
C LEU A 65 15.09 -31.54 18.90
#